data_AF-A0A957V7R7-F1
#
_entry.id   AF-A0A957V7R7-F1
#
_cell.length_a   1.000
_cell.length_b   1.000
_cell.length_c   1.000
_cell.angle_alpha   90.00
_cell.angle_beta   90.00
_cell.angle_gamma   90.00
#
_symmetry.space_group_name_H-M   'P 1'
#
loop_
_entity.id
_entity.type
_entity.pdbx_description
1 polymer ?
#
loop_
_entity_poly.entity_id
_entity_poly.type
_entity_poly.pdbx_seq_one_letter_code
_entity_poly.pdbx_strand_id
1 'polypeptide(L)'
;MNERTAVQAGRRWAWLILALFLGVGIAYSLVVPPFETPDEPFHYGFARHIAQGNGLPVQDPANQGPWAQEGSQAPLYYLAAGWLTAAIDQTDFEAMAVRNPRANIGDPLYPGNKNFMLYSGRWQPLQGANLALHVGRWLSLLLGALTLWSTWRLAVLAFPARAVLPLLAMAFVAAIPQFLFLSASFSNDNAVIAASTFTLFWLARLLVKPVDAPVRWWEWAVLGVALGAAALSKLQGLGLVPLSGLVVLFLAWRRRRWMVLVEAALFAGVPALAIAGWWFWRN
;
A
#
# COMPACT_ATOMS: atom_id res chain seq x y z
N MET A 1 27.32 -3.55 18.38
CA MET A 1 25.97 -3.86 18.92
C MET A 1 25.23 -4.64 17.84
N ASN A 2 24.84 -5.90 18.09
CA ASN A 2 24.18 -6.74 17.08
C ASN A 2 22.77 -6.20 16.76
N GLU A 3 22.26 -6.44 15.53
CA GLU A 3 20.89 -6.08 15.11
C GLU A 3 19.85 -6.46 16.18
N ARG A 4 20.00 -7.64 16.79
CA ARG A 4 19.13 -8.16 17.85
C ARG A 4 19.05 -7.24 19.09
N THR A 5 20.17 -6.65 19.50
CA THR A 5 20.23 -5.76 20.68
C THR A 5 19.61 -4.39 20.42
N ALA A 6 19.80 -3.81 19.22
CA ALA A 6 19.18 -2.53 18.86
C ALA A 6 17.66 -2.67 18.68
N VAL A 7 17.20 -3.77 18.06
CA VAL A 7 15.78 -4.09 17.91
C VAL A 7 15.12 -4.26 19.28
N GLN A 8 15.74 -5.01 20.20
CA GLN A 8 15.18 -5.26 21.54
C GLN A 8 15.02 -3.97 22.37
N ALA A 9 15.99 -3.05 22.32
CA ALA A 9 15.94 -1.81 23.11
C ALA A 9 14.83 -0.84 22.65
N GLY A 10 14.53 -0.80 21.34
CA GLY A 10 13.52 0.10 20.78
C GLY A 10 12.13 -0.51 20.57
N ARG A 11 11.99 -1.85 20.65
CA ARG A 11 10.77 -2.56 20.24
C ARG A 11 9.49 -2.05 20.89
N ARG A 12 9.51 -1.78 22.20
CA ARG A 12 8.33 -1.27 22.93
C ARG A 12 7.86 0.08 22.40
N TRP A 13 8.80 0.96 22.04
CA TRP A 13 8.50 2.30 21.53
C TRP A 13 8.02 2.25 20.10
N ALA A 14 8.59 1.36 19.27
CA ALA A 14 8.08 1.12 17.92
C ALA A 14 6.62 0.64 17.95
N TRP A 15 6.28 -0.29 18.86
CA TRP A 15 4.88 -0.71 19.03
C TRP A 15 3.97 0.40 19.55
N LEU A 16 4.46 1.26 20.44
CA LEU A 16 3.70 2.43 20.89
C LEU A 16 3.41 3.39 19.72
N ILE A 17 4.39 3.68 18.88
CA ILE A 17 4.21 4.52 17.69
C ILE A 17 3.20 3.87 16.73
N LEU A 18 3.28 2.56 16.49
CA LEU A 18 2.29 1.84 15.68
C LEU A 18 0.89 1.93 16.29
N ALA A 19 0.75 1.72 17.59
CA ALA A 19 -0.54 1.77 18.27
C ALA A 19 -1.16 3.18 18.19
N LEU A 20 -0.36 4.24 18.38
CA LEU A 20 -0.81 5.62 18.22
C LEU A 20 -1.22 5.91 16.78
N PHE A 21 -0.41 5.50 15.80
CA PHE A 21 -0.74 5.64 14.38
C PHE A 21 -2.07 4.96 14.02
N LEU A 22 -2.27 3.72 14.48
CA LEU A 22 -3.52 2.99 14.25
C LEU A 22 -4.70 3.65 14.96
N GLY A 23 -4.53 4.10 16.21
CA GLY A 23 -5.58 4.79 16.96
C GLY A 23 -6.03 6.08 16.28
N VAL A 24 -5.08 6.92 15.85
CA VAL A 24 -5.40 8.16 15.12
C VAL A 24 -5.95 7.85 13.72
N GLY A 25 -5.42 6.84 13.04
CA GLY A 25 -5.92 6.40 11.73
C GLY A 25 -7.36 5.89 11.78
N ILE A 26 -7.72 5.12 12.80
CA ILE A 26 -9.10 4.68 13.03
C ILE A 26 -9.99 5.90 13.28
N ALA A 27 -9.55 6.86 14.11
CA ALA A 27 -10.27 8.10 14.34
C ALA A 27 -10.50 8.88 13.03
N TYR A 28 -9.47 9.03 12.19
CA TYR A 28 -9.63 9.63 10.86
C TYR A 28 -10.61 8.85 9.99
N SER A 29 -10.53 7.52 9.97
CA SER A 29 -11.43 6.69 9.17
C SER A 29 -12.89 6.89 9.56
N LEU A 30 -13.19 7.21 10.83
CA LEU A 30 -14.54 7.37 11.35
C LEU A 30 -15.04 8.82 11.26
N VAL A 31 -14.14 9.81 11.40
CA VAL A 31 -14.49 11.23 11.42
C VAL A 31 -14.57 11.81 10.01
N VAL A 32 -13.69 11.37 9.10
CA VAL A 32 -13.70 11.86 7.72
C VAL A 32 -14.94 11.30 7.02
N PRO A 33 -15.81 12.15 6.47
CA PRO A 33 -17.02 11.67 5.83
C PRO A 33 -16.76 10.65 4.71
N PRO A 34 -17.71 9.72 4.47
CA PRO A 34 -17.60 8.80 3.35
C PRO A 34 -17.37 9.50 2.01
N PHE A 35 -16.37 9.04 1.27
CA PHE A 35 -16.04 9.46 -0.09
C PHE A 35 -15.61 10.93 -0.27
N GLU A 36 -15.25 11.63 0.81
CA GLU A 36 -14.68 12.99 0.72
C GLU A 36 -13.15 12.99 0.54
N THR A 37 -12.47 11.86 0.79
CA THR A 37 -11.02 11.79 0.54
C THR A 37 -10.74 11.69 -0.96
N PRO A 38 -9.57 12.18 -1.45
CA PRO A 38 -9.23 12.14 -2.87
C PRO A 38 -9.38 10.74 -3.47
N ASP A 39 -10.06 10.67 -4.62
CA ASP A 39 -10.29 9.48 -5.45
C ASP A 39 -10.97 8.26 -4.77
N GLU A 40 -11.37 8.40 -3.51
CA GLU A 40 -11.97 7.33 -2.70
C GLU A 40 -13.21 6.68 -3.31
N PRO A 41 -14.21 7.42 -3.83
CA PRO A 41 -15.37 6.78 -4.46
C PRO A 41 -14.99 5.97 -5.69
N PHE A 42 -13.93 6.34 -6.40
CA PHE A 42 -13.47 5.62 -7.60
C PHE A 42 -12.74 4.33 -7.22
N HIS A 43 -11.87 4.38 -6.22
CA HIS A 43 -11.23 3.19 -5.65
C HIS A 43 -12.25 2.22 -5.05
N TYR A 44 -13.24 2.75 -4.33
CA TYR A 44 -14.35 1.98 -3.80
C TYR A 44 -15.19 1.36 -4.93
N GLY A 45 -15.53 2.14 -5.96
CA GLY A 45 -16.29 1.69 -7.12
C GLY A 45 -15.64 0.51 -7.84
N PHE A 46 -14.31 0.52 -7.99
CA PHE A 46 -13.55 -0.61 -8.52
C PHE A 46 -13.67 -1.83 -7.59
N ALA A 47 -13.35 -1.70 -6.31
CA ALA A 47 -13.42 -2.82 -5.37
C ALA A 47 -14.85 -3.42 -5.28
N ARG A 48 -15.89 -2.57 -5.29
CA ARG A 48 -17.30 -2.98 -5.34
C ARG A 48 -17.63 -3.76 -6.61
N HIS A 49 -17.13 -3.34 -7.77
CA HIS A 49 -17.33 -4.06 -9.02
C HIS A 49 -16.76 -5.49 -8.96
N ILE A 50 -15.56 -5.65 -8.35
CA ILE A 50 -14.98 -6.97 -8.08
C ILE A 50 -15.82 -7.76 -7.06
N ALA A 51 -16.24 -7.12 -5.96
CA ALA A 51 -17.03 -7.74 -4.90
C ALA A 51 -18.36 -8.32 -5.42
N GLN A 52 -18.94 -7.71 -6.45
CA GLN A 52 -20.16 -8.15 -7.13
C GLN A 52 -19.93 -9.29 -8.14
N GLY A 53 -18.70 -9.78 -8.31
CA GLY A 53 -18.38 -10.90 -9.20
C GLY A 53 -18.25 -10.51 -10.67
N ASN A 54 -18.19 -9.22 -11.01
CA ASN A 54 -18.10 -8.76 -12.41
C ASN A 54 -16.69 -8.92 -13.02
N GLY A 55 -15.69 -9.32 -12.23
CA GLY A 55 -14.30 -9.40 -12.66
C GLY A 55 -13.60 -8.05 -12.63
N LEU A 56 -12.53 -7.89 -13.43
CA LEU A 56 -11.83 -6.61 -13.54
C LEU A 56 -12.51 -5.69 -14.54
N PRO A 57 -12.59 -4.38 -14.27
CA PRO A 57 -13.19 -3.41 -15.16
C PRO A 57 -12.47 -3.37 -16.51
N VAL A 58 -13.21 -2.95 -17.53
CA VAL A 58 -12.70 -2.64 -18.87
C VAL A 58 -12.86 -1.15 -19.06
N GLN A 59 -11.79 -0.46 -19.48
CA GLN A 59 -11.86 0.97 -19.74
C GLN A 59 -12.61 1.24 -21.03
N ASP A 60 -13.69 2.00 -20.94
CA ASP A 60 -14.49 2.48 -22.06
C ASP A 60 -14.60 4.01 -21.98
N PRO A 61 -14.04 4.76 -22.96
CA PRO A 61 -14.17 6.21 -23.01
C PRO A 61 -15.62 6.71 -23.05
N ALA A 62 -16.54 5.91 -23.62
CA ALA A 62 -17.96 6.25 -23.68
C ALA A 62 -18.69 5.94 -22.36
N ASN A 63 -18.16 5.03 -21.54
CA ASN A 63 -18.73 4.64 -20.26
C ASN A 63 -17.64 4.39 -19.22
N GLN A 64 -17.21 5.45 -18.54
CA GLN A 64 -16.08 5.39 -17.60
C GLN A 64 -16.36 4.55 -16.35
N GLY A 65 -17.63 4.19 -16.10
CA GLY A 65 -18.05 3.45 -14.91
C GLY A 65 -17.82 4.20 -13.59
N PRO A 66 -18.15 3.57 -12.45
CA PRO A 66 -18.01 4.18 -11.13
C PRO A 66 -16.54 4.34 -10.68
N TRP A 67 -15.59 3.69 -11.35
CA TRP A 67 -14.15 3.77 -11.06
C TRP A 67 -13.42 4.86 -11.87
N ALA A 68 -14.07 5.47 -12.86
CA ALA A 68 -13.48 6.53 -13.69
C ALA A 68 -12.03 6.22 -14.14
N GLN A 69 -11.09 7.14 -13.91
CA GLN A 69 -9.68 6.95 -14.24
C GLN A 69 -9.01 5.82 -13.46
N GLU A 70 -9.50 5.48 -12.27
CA GLU A 70 -8.91 4.43 -11.41
C GLU A 70 -9.09 3.02 -11.97
N GLY A 71 -9.98 2.84 -12.95
CA GLY A 71 -10.14 1.56 -13.66
C GLY A 71 -8.90 1.09 -14.43
N SER A 72 -7.94 1.97 -14.69
CA SER A 72 -6.63 1.62 -15.30
C SER A 72 -5.61 1.08 -14.31
N GLN A 73 -5.85 1.24 -13.00
CA GLN A 73 -4.87 0.90 -11.98
C GLN A 73 -4.71 -0.62 -11.85
N ALA A 74 -3.52 -1.02 -11.40
CA ALA A 74 -3.23 -2.41 -11.13
C ALA A 74 -4.09 -2.96 -9.95
N PRO A 75 -4.54 -4.22 -10.00
CA PRO A 75 -5.73 -4.65 -9.28
C PRO A 75 -5.50 -5.18 -7.87
N LEU A 76 -4.27 -5.29 -7.36
CA LEU A 76 -3.98 -6.02 -6.11
C LEU A 76 -4.83 -5.53 -4.94
N TYR A 77 -4.87 -4.21 -4.74
CA TYR A 77 -5.61 -3.60 -3.64
C TYR A 77 -7.12 -3.82 -3.80
N TYR A 78 -7.66 -3.66 -5.01
CA TYR A 78 -9.09 -3.83 -5.26
C TYR A 78 -9.54 -5.28 -5.21
N LEU A 79 -8.68 -6.24 -5.58
CA LEU A 79 -8.94 -7.67 -5.40
C LEU A 79 -9.03 -8.02 -3.90
N ALA A 80 -8.11 -7.51 -3.09
CA ALA A 80 -8.13 -7.73 -1.65
C ALA A 80 -9.35 -7.05 -0.98
N ALA A 81 -9.58 -5.77 -1.27
CA ALA A 81 -10.71 -5.03 -0.72
C ALA A 81 -12.07 -5.58 -1.19
N GLY A 82 -12.17 -5.94 -2.47
CA GLY A 82 -13.37 -6.56 -3.04
C GLY A 82 -13.67 -7.90 -2.40
N TRP A 83 -12.66 -8.76 -2.21
CA TRP A 83 -12.83 -10.04 -1.49
C TRP A 83 -13.27 -9.83 -0.03
N LEU A 84 -12.65 -8.90 0.69
CA LEU A 84 -13.02 -8.59 2.09
C LEU A 84 -14.44 -8.03 2.24
N THR A 85 -14.99 -7.44 1.18
CA THR A 85 -16.30 -6.78 1.20
C THR A 85 -17.38 -7.52 0.40
N ALA A 86 -17.07 -8.69 -0.18
CA ALA A 86 -17.97 -9.46 -1.05
C ALA A 86 -19.28 -9.91 -0.37
N ALA A 87 -19.25 -10.15 0.94
CA ALA A 87 -20.42 -10.58 1.71
C ALA A 87 -21.26 -9.40 2.25
N ILE A 88 -20.85 -8.16 2.02
CA ILE A 88 -21.55 -6.97 2.50
C ILE A 88 -22.51 -6.50 1.41
N ASP A 89 -23.78 -6.28 1.76
CA ASP A 89 -24.75 -5.65 0.85
C ASP A 89 -24.34 -4.19 0.61
N GLN A 90 -24.12 -3.81 -0.65
CA GLN A 90 -23.68 -2.46 -1.05
C GLN A 90 -24.66 -1.83 -2.06
N THR A 91 -25.94 -2.22 -1.99
CA THR A 91 -27.00 -1.68 -2.84
C THR A 91 -27.33 -0.21 -2.53
N ASP A 92 -27.05 0.24 -1.31
CA ASP A 92 -27.22 1.62 -0.84
C ASP A 92 -26.13 2.59 -1.33
N PHE A 93 -25.11 2.11 -2.03
CA PHE A 93 -23.98 2.93 -2.52
C PHE A 93 -24.45 4.15 -3.33
N GLU A 94 -25.36 3.97 -4.29
CA GLU A 94 -25.82 5.07 -5.17
C GLU A 94 -26.60 6.16 -4.39
N ALA A 95 -27.24 5.78 -3.28
CA ALA A 95 -27.91 6.72 -2.39
C ALA A 95 -26.93 7.47 -1.47
N MET A 96 -25.75 6.89 -1.21
CA MET A 96 -24.72 7.45 -0.33
C MET A 96 -23.69 8.30 -1.09
N ALA A 97 -23.23 7.85 -2.26
CA ALA A 97 -22.18 8.47 -3.06
C ALA A 97 -22.73 9.53 -4.05
N VAL A 98 -23.66 10.37 -3.59
CA VAL A 98 -24.26 11.41 -4.42
C VAL A 98 -23.30 12.60 -4.52
N ARG A 99 -22.71 12.80 -5.71
CA ARG A 99 -21.80 13.91 -5.99
C ARG A 99 -22.53 15.25 -5.85
N ASN A 100 -21.87 16.22 -5.20
CA ASN A 100 -22.37 17.57 -5.10
C ASN A 100 -22.14 18.34 -6.43
N PRO A 101 -23.20 18.77 -7.14
CA PRO A 101 -23.06 19.46 -8.43
C PRO A 101 -22.45 20.86 -8.30
N ARG A 102 -22.39 21.41 -7.09
CA ARG A 102 -21.80 22.72 -6.80
C ARG A 102 -20.38 22.62 -6.23
N ALA A 103 -19.79 21.41 -6.19
CA ALA A 103 -18.45 21.21 -5.69
C ALA A 103 -17.41 21.85 -6.62
N ASN A 104 -16.58 22.76 -6.11
CA ASN A 104 -15.49 23.39 -6.85
C ASN A 104 -14.14 22.80 -6.41
N ILE A 105 -13.92 21.54 -6.79
CA ILE A 105 -12.77 20.70 -6.47
C ILE A 105 -11.59 21.06 -7.41
N GLY A 106 -10.36 21.05 -6.89
CA GLY A 106 -9.13 21.19 -7.69
C GLY A 106 -8.40 22.52 -7.52
N ASP A 107 -9.09 23.58 -7.11
CA ASP A 107 -8.47 24.85 -6.70
C ASP A 107 -8.88 25.20 -5.25
N PRO A 108 -7.96 25.12 -4.27
CA PRO A 108 -8.28 25.43 -2.88
C PRO A 108 -8.55 26.93 -2.64
N LEU A 109 -8.04 27.82 -3.49
CA LEU A 109 -8.21 29.28 -3.36
C LEU A 109 -9.51 29.77 -4.00
N TYR A 110 -10.07 29.03 -4.95
CA TYR A 110 -11.32 29.40 -5.59
C TYR A 110 -12.50 29.33 -4.59
N PRO A 111 -13.18 30.46 -4.28
CA PRO A 111 -14.25 30.47 -3.28
C PRO A 111 -15.45 29.63 -3.75
N GLY A 112 -16.03 28.84 -2.85
CA GLY A 112 -17.20 28.02 -3.12
C GLY A 112 -17.24 26.74 -2.31
N ASN A 113 -18.12 25.82 -2.69
CA ASN A 113 -18.37 24.60 -1.93
C ASN A 113 -17.31 23.55 -2.20
N LYS A 114 -16.56 23.15 -1.17
CA LYS A 114 -15.50 22.13 -1.26
C LYS A 114 -15.98 20.71 -1.00
N ASN A 115 -17.21 20.53 -0.51
CA ASN A 115 -17.75 19.21 -0.23
C ASN A 115 -17.99 18.48 -1.55
N PHE A 116 -17.30 17.37 -1.74
CA PHE A 116 -17.41 16.54 -2.92
C PHE A 116 -18.73 15.76 -2.94
N MET A 117 -19.21 15.36 -1.76
CA MET A 117 -20.45 14.61 -1.58
C MET A 117 -21.56 15.48 -1.00
N LEU A 118 -22.77 15.32 -1.52
CA LEU A 118 -23.93 16.14 -1.12
C LEU A 118 -24.36 15.88 0.32
N TYR A 119 -24.18 14.65 0.81
CA TYR A 119 -24.64 14.19 2.13
C TYR A 119 -23.50 13.86 3.09
N SER A 120 -22.29 14.35 2.87
CA SER A 120 -21.11 14.05 3.72
C SER A 120 -21.27 14.45 5.19
N GLY A 121 -22.07 15.48 5.49
CA GLY A 121 -22.36 15.87 6.88
C GLY A 121 -23.37 14.98 7.61
N ARG A 122 -24.01 14.03 6.92
CA ARG A 122 -25.02 13.14 7.52
C ARG A 122 -24.33 11.96 8.19
N TRP A 123 -24.63 11.73 9.48
CA TRP A 123 -24.19 10.52 10.15
C TRP A 123 -24.76 9.28 9.44
N GLN A 124 -23.89 8.30 9.18
CA GLN A 124 -24.25 7.03 8.56
C GLN A 124 -23.86 5.88 9.50
N PRO A 125 -24.75 4.90 9.75
CA PRO A 125 -24.39 3.70 10.50
C PRO A 125 -23.31 2.90 9.78
N LEU A 126 -22.49 2.13 10.51
CA LEU A 126 -21.51 1.19 9.96
C LEU A 126 -22.19 -0.08 9.44
N GLN A 127 -23.00 0.08 8.39
CA GLN A 127 -23.68 -0.98 7.67
C GLN A 127 -23.59 -0.69 6.17
N GLY A 128 -24.00 -1.65 5.34
CA GLY A 128 -24.11 -1.44 3.90
C GLY A 128 -22.79 -1.02 3.24
N ALA A 129 -22.88 -0.11 2.28
CA ALA A 129 -21.74 0.50 1.62
C ALA A 129 -20.80 1.24 2.59
N ASN A 130 -21.32 1.81 3.69
CA ASN A 130 -20.49 2.52 4.66
C ASN A 130 -19.58 1.56 5.43
N LEU A 131 -20.06 0.36 5.79
CA LEU A 131 -19.23 -0.68 6.40
C LEU A 131 -18.14 -1.15 5.42
N ALA A 132 -18.51 -1.43 4.16
CA ALA A 132 -17.55 -1.84 3.14
C ALA A 132 -16.46 -0.78 2.91
N LEU A 133 -16.82 0.50 2.94
CA LEU A 133 -15.87 1.61 2.85
C LEU A 133 -14.87 1.56 4.01
N HIS A 134 -15.35 1.41 5.24
CA HIS A 134 -14.49 1.36 6.41
C HIS A 134 -13.58 0.13 6.42
N VAL A 135 -14.04 -1.02 5.94
CA VAL A 135 -13.20 -2.21 5.76
C VAL A 135 -12.01 -1.92 4.83
N GLY A 136 -12.23 -1.21 3.72
CA GLY A 136 -11.12 -0.80 2.86
C GLY A 136 -10.23 0.27 3.47
N ARG A 137 -10.79 1.26 4.18
CA ARG A 137 -9.99 2.24 4.97
C ARG A 137 -9.10 1.53 5.99
N TRP A 138 -9.59 0.49 6.66
CA TRP A 138 -8.80 -0.29 7.60
C TRP A 138 -7.75 -1.17 6.92
N LEU A 139 -8.04 -1.71 5.72
CA LEU A 139 -7.03 -2.38 4.90
C LEU A 139 -5.88 -1.41 4.54
N SER A 140 -6.20 -0.21 4.05
CA SER A 140 -5.23 0.87 3.83
C SER A 140 -4.42 1.19 5.07
N LEU A 141 -5.08 1.27 6.23
CA LEU A 141 -4.41 1.61 7.48
C LEU A 141 -3.44 0.53 7.94
N LEU A 142 -3.79 -0.75 7.75
CA LEU A 142 -2.89 -1.88 8.00
C LEU A 142 -1.68 -1.86 7.05
N LEU A 143 -1.86 -1.47 5.79
CA LEU A 143 -0.77 -1.26 4.84
C LEU A 143 0.13 -0.07 5.25
N GLY A 144 -0.46 1.00 5.77
CA GLY A 144 0.27 2.11 6.40
C GLY A 144 1.11 1.64 7.61
N ALA A 145 0.56 0.76 8.45
CA ALA A 145 1.30 0.17 9.57
C ALA A 145 2.46 -0.73 9.10
N LEU A 146 2.26 -1.51 8.03
CA LEU A 146 3.34 -2.29 7.39
C LEU A 146 4.44 -1.38 6.84
N THR A 147 4.08 -0.23 6.28
CA THR A 147 5.03 0.79 5.82
C THR A 147 5.87 1.29 6.99
N LEU A 148 5.25 1.70 8.11
CA LEU A 148 5.97 2.18 9.29
C LEU A 148 6.89 1.12 9.90
N TRP A 149 6.42 -0.12 9.98
CA TRP A 149 7.24 -1.23 10.45
C TRP A 149 8.45 -1.45 9.52
N SER A 150 8.24 -1.44 8.21
CA SER A 150 9.31 -1.61 7.21
C SER A 150 10.32 -0.46 7.28
N THR A 151 9.85 0.79 7.45
CA THR A 151 10.70 1.97 7.67
C THR A 151 11.58 1.81 8.91
N TRP A 152 11.00 1.40 10.04
CA TRP A 152 11.74 1.15 11.27
C TRP A 152 12.80 0.06 11.06
N ARG A 153 12.43 -1.06 10.43
CA ARG A 153 13.35 -2.18 10.17
C ARG A 153 14.47 -1.79 9.23
N LEU A 154 14.17 -1.05 8.16
CA LEU A 154 15.17 -0.51 7.24
C LEU A 154 16.13 0.43 7.98
N ALA A 155 15.62 1.34 8.81
CA ALA A 155 16.44 2.28 9.56
C ALA A 155 17.33 1.59 10.61
N VAL A 156 16.89 0.49 11.23
CA VAL A 156 17.75 -0.34 12.10
C VAL A 156 18.96 -0.88 11.34
N LEU A 157 18.79 -1.29 10.09
CA LEU A 157 19.89 -1.78 9.25
C LEU A 157 20.82 -0.65 8.80
N ALA A 158 20.28 0.53 8.51
CA ALA A 158 21.06 1.69 8.11
C ALA A 158 21.87 2.31 9.26
N PHE A 159 21.34 2.27 10.50
CA PHE A 159 21.94 2.92 11.67
C PHE A 159 22.14 1.97 12.87
N PRO A 160 22.93 0.87 12.71
CA PRO A 160 23.02 -0.19 13.73
C PRO A 160 23.60 0.27 15.07
N ALA A 161 24.38 1.37 15.08
CA ALA A 161 24.98 1.94 16.28
C ALA A 161 24.06 2.93 17.03
N ARG A 162 22.91 3.30 16.47
CA ARG A 162 22.05 4.38 17.00
C ARG A 162 20.62 3.87 17.23
N ALA A 163 20.28 3.48 18.46
CA ALA A 163 18.95 2.94 18.77
C ALA A 163 17.80 3.95 18.58
N VAL A 164 18.08 5.26 18.65
CA VAL A 164 17.07 6.32 18.56
C VAL A 164 16.71 6.66 17.11
N LEU A 165 17.66 6.62 16.16
CA LEU A 165 17.42 7.03 14.77
C LEU A 165 16.32 6.19 14.07
N PRO A 166 16.25 4.86 14.24
CA PRO A 166 15.16 4.08 13.67
C PRO A 166 13.77 4.47 14.20
N LEU A 167 13.69 4.79 15.50
CA LEU A 167 12.44 5.26 16.11
C LEU A 167 12.06 6.64 15.59
N LEU A 168 13.04 7.55 15.44
CA LEU A 168 12.80 8.87 14.86
C LEU A 168 12.36 8.78 13.40
N ALA A 169 12.98 7.91 12.59
CA ALA A 169 12.57 7.71 11.19
C ALA A 169 11.12 7.22 11.11
N MET A 170 10.76 6.24 11.94
CA MET A 170 9.40 5.73 12.02
C MET A 170 8.39 6.79 12.51
N ALA A 171 8.72 7.49 13.61
CA ALA A 171 7.87 8.53 14.17
C ALA A 171 7.69 9.70 13.21
N PHE A 172 8.74 10.08 12.48
CA PHE A 172 8.70 11.12 11.46
C PHE A 172 7.67 10.75 10.38
N VAL A 173 7.78 9.56 9.78
CA VAL A 173 6.80 9.12 8.76
C VAL A 173 5.38 9.06 9.32
N ALA A 174 5.21 8.51 10.54
CA ALA A 174 3.91 8.41 11.20
C ALA A 174 3.28 9.79 11.49
N ALA A 175 4.10 10.82 11.70
CA ALA A 175 3.68 12.18 12.02
C ALA A 175 3.47 13.06 10.78
N ILE A 176 3.77 12.59 9.56
CA ILE A 176 3.45 13.34 8.34
C ILE A 176 1.91 13.36 8.19
N PRO A 177 1.25 14.53 8.28
CA PRO A 177 -0.22 14.58 8.29
C PRO A 177 -0.85 13.96 7.05
N GLN A 178 -0.24 14.20 5.89
CA GLN A 178 -0.70 13.62 4.61
C GLN A 178 -0.58 12.09 4.58
N PHE A 179 0.50 11.52 5.11
CA PHE A 179 0.67 10.07 5.16
C PHE A 179 -0.37 9.40 6.06
N LEU A 180 -0.58 9.96 7.24
CA LEU A 180 -1.57 9.46 8.20
C LEU A 180 -3.00 9.58 7.66
N PHE A 181 -3.35 10.72 7.07
CA PHE A 181 -4.67 10.96 6.49
C PHE A 181 -4.96 10.00 5.32
N LEU A 182 -4.03 9.86 4.36
CA LEU A 182 -4.19 8.95 3.23
C LEU A 182 -4.11 7.46 3.62
N SER A 183 -3.40 7.13 4.71
CA SER A 183 -3.45 5.76 5.25
C SER A 183 -4.82 5.41 5.82
N ALA A 184 -5.66 6.40 6.14
CA ALA A 184 -7.01 6.21 6.63
C ALA A 184 -8.09 6.31 5.53
N SER A 185 -7.71 6.45 4.25
CA SER A 185 -8.64 6.48 3.10
C SER A 185 -8.66 5.15 2.33
N PHE A 186 -9.74 4.89 1.59
CA PHE A 186 -9.82 3.73 0.70
C PHE A 186 -9.01 4.00 -0.58
N SER A 187 -7.76 3.53 -0.66
CA SER A 187 -6.86 3.83 -1.79
C SER A 187 -5.78 2.78 -2.02
N ASN A 188 -5.47 2.52 -3.30
CA ASN A 188 -4.40 1.60 -3.71
C ASN A 188 -2.99 2.17 -3.48
N ASP A 189 -2.85 3.47 -3.22
CA ASP A 189 -1.54 4.09 -2.93
C ASP A 189 -0.86 3.46 -1.72
N ASN A 190 -1.63 3.11 -0.69
CA ASN A 190 -1.11 2.46 0.51
C ASN A 190 -0.49 1.09 0.20
N ALA A 191 -1.03 0.36 -0.79
CA ALA A 191 -0.50 -0.95 -1.19
C ALA A 191 0.88 -0.82 -1.86
N VAL A 192 1.02 0.12 -2.81
CA VAL A 192 2.31 0.32 -3.48
C VAL A 192 3.36 0.91 -2.55
N ILE A 193 2.99 1.81 -1.63
CA ILE A 193 3.90 2.36 -0.62
C ILE A 193 4.39 1.26 0.32
N ALA A 194 3.50 0.41 0.81
CA ALA A 194 3.84 -0.69 1.70
C ALA A 194 4.76 -1.72 1.02
N ALA A 195 4.39 -2.17 -0.19
CA ALA A 195 5.19 -3.12 -0.95
C ALA A 195 6.57 -2.54 -1.33
N SER A 196 6.64 -1.26 -1.68
CA SER A 196 7.90 -0.59 -2.00
C SER A 196 8.80 -0.47 -0.78
N THR A 197 8.27 0.01 0.34
CA THR A 197 9.05 0.18 1.57
C THR A 197 9.52 -1.17 2.13
N PHE A 198 8.68 -2.20 2.05
CA PHE A 198 9.07 -3.56 2.39
C PHE A 198 10.16 -4.09 1.47
N THR A 199 10.06 -3.85 0.15
CA THR A 199 11.10 -4.22 -0.83
C THR A 199 12.43 -3.56 -0.51
N LEU A 200 12.43 -2.26 -0.18
CA LEU A 200 13.65 -1.54 0.23
C LEU A 200 14.25 -2.11 1.51
N PHE A 201 13.43 -2.37 2.53
CA PHE A 201 13.86 -3.08 3.74
C PHE A 201 14.48 -4.44 3.38
N TRP A 202 13.84 -5.21 2.51
CA TRP A 202 14.29 -6.55 2.15
C TRP A 202 15.62 -6.54 1.39
N LEU A 203 15.78 -5.62 0.43
CA LEU A 203 17.03 -5.42 -0.29
C LEU A 203 18.15 -4.98 0.66
N ALA A 204 17.89 -4.05 1.58
CA ALA A 204 18.86 -3.65 2.60
C ALA A 204 19.27 -4.84 3.49
N ARG A 205 18.32 -5.70 3.87
CA ARG A 205 18.58 -6.93 4.62
C ARG A 205 19.50 -7.89 3.87
N LEU A 206 19.33 -8.03 2.55
CA LEU A 206 20.22 -8.85 1.72
C LEU A 206 21.63 -8.25 1.60
N LEU A 207 21.73 -6.92 1.53
CA LEU A 207 23.00 -6.18 1.41
C LEU A 207 23.87 -6.24 2.67
N VAL A 208 23.27 -6.19 3.86
CA VAL A 208 24.01 -6.25 5.13
C VAL A 208 24.46 -7.67 5.50
N LYS A 209 23.94 -8.68 4.80
CA LYS A 209 24.24 -10.08 5.08
C LYS A 209 25.73 -10.37 4.86
N PRO A 210 26.40 -11.17 5.73
CA PRO A 210 27.80 -11.52 5.54
C PRO A 210 28.06 -12.16 4.17
N VAL A 211 29.24 -11.91 3.60
CA VAL A 211 29.62 -12.38 2.26
C VAL A 211 29.55 -13.91 2.17
N ASP A 212 30.02 -14.58 3.22
CA ASP A 212 30.07 -16.04 3.31
C ASP A 212 28.71 -16.68 3.63
N ALA A 213 27.73 -15.89 4.07
CA ALA A 213 26.41 -16.39 4.41
C ALA A 213 25.53 -16.46 3.14
N PRO A 214 25.14 -17.65 2.65
CA PRO A 214 24.39 -17.78 1.41
C PRO A 214 23.02 -17.10 1.49
N VAL A 215 22.53 -16.58 0.37
CA VAL A 215 21.14 -16.14 0.23
C VAL A 215 20.30 -17.38 -0.04
N ARG A 216 19.29 -17.63 0.80
CA ARG A 216 18.43 -18.81 0.69
C ARG A 216 17.36 -18.55 -0.39
N TRP A 217 16.91 -19.61 -1.05
CA TRP A 217 15.88 -19.53 -2.11
C TRP A 217 14.62 -18.77 -1.65
N TRP A 218 14.18 -18.96 -0.42
CA TRP A 218 12.99 -18.29 0.12
C TRP A 218 13.20 -16.78 0.29
N GLU A 219 14.44 -16.31 0.47
CA GLU A 219 14.73 -14.89 0.55
C GLU A 219 14.58 -14.21 -0.81
N TRP A 220 14.93 -14.91 -1.88
CA TRP A 220 14.61 -14.49 -3.23
C TRP A 220 13.10 -14.53 -3.49
N ALA A 221 12.42 -15.58 -3.02
CA ALA A 221 10.96 -15.68 -3.16
C ALA A 221 10.22 -14.52 -2.47
N VAL A 222 10.63 -14.12 -1.26
CA VAL A 222 10.06 -12.96 -0.56
C VAL A 222 10.30 -11.67 -1.36
N LEU A 223 11.49 -11.49 -1.96
CA LEU A 223 11.76 -10.36 -2.85
C LEU A 223 10.82 -10.38 -4.06
N GLY A 224 10.67 -11.53 -4.70
CA GLY A 224 9.79 -11.71 -5.85
C GLY A 224 8.33 -11.41 -5.54
N VAL A 225 7.84 -11.90 -4.40
CA VAL A 225 6.48 -11.60 -3.91
C VAL A 225 6.29 -10.11 -3.68
N ALA A 226 7.26 -9.44 -3.05
CA ALA A 226 7.19 -8.00 -2.79
C ALA A 226 7.22 -7.18 -4.10
N LEU A 227 8.06 -7.57 -5.06
CA LEU A 227 8.12 -6.94 -6.38
C LEU A 227 6.83 -7.13 -7.18
N GLY A 228 6.30 -8.36 -7.20
CA GLY A 228 5.02 -8.67 -7.84
C GLY A 228 3.87 -7.89 -7.18
N ALA A 229 3.85 -7.82 -5.85
CA ALA A 229 2.85 -7.05 -5.12
C ALA A 229 2.95 -5.54 -5.42
N ALA A 230 4.15 -4.98 -5.48
CA ALA A 230 4.34 -3.57 -5.84
C ALA A 230 3.86 -3.28 -7.26
N ALA A 231 4.26 -4.13 -8.22
CA ALA A 231 3.86 -3.99 -9.63
C ALA A 231 2.35 -4.16 -9.83
N LEU A 232 1.71 -5.09 -9.11
CA LEU A 232 0.26 -5.31 -9.16
C LEU A 232 -0.53 -4.29 -8.30
N SER A 233 0.14 -3.44 -7.51
CA SER A 233 -0.50 -2.33 -6.78
C SER A 233 -0.59 -1.06 -7.60
N LYS A 234 0.49 -0.72 -8.33
CA LYS A 234 0.57 0.46 -9.20
C LYS A 234 1.72 0.30 -10.20
N LEU A 235 1.58 0.86 -11.40
CA LEU A 235 2.61 0.79 -12.44
C LEU A 235 3.96 1.36 -11.99
N GLN A 236 3.96 2.39 -11.13
CA GLN A 236 5.18 2.98 -10.58
C GLN A 236 5.98 1.97 -9.74
N GLY A 237 5.35 0.92 -9.22
CA GLY A 237 6.01 -0.18 -8.51
C GLY A 237 7.03 -0.94 -9.36
N LEU A 238 6.90 -0.92 -10.69
CA LEU A 238 7.89 -1.50 -11.61
C LEU A 238 9.28 -0.84 -11.49
N GLY A 239 9.36 0.39 -10.99
CA GLY A 239 10.63 1.07 -10.71
C GLY A 239 11.54 0.33 -9.72
N LEU A 240 10.99 -0.59 -8.92
CA LEU A 240 11.77 -1.43 -8.01
C LEU A 240 12.52 -2.57 -8.71
N VAL A 241 12.10 -2.96 -9.91
CA VAL A 241 12.76 -4.03 -10.69
C VAL A 241 14.21 -3.64 -11.06
N PRO A 242 14.48 -2.48 -11.70
CA PRO A 242 15.85 -2.10 -12.00
C PRO A 242 16.69 -1.88 -10.73
N LEU A 243 16.11 -1.30 -9.68
CA LEU A 243 16.80 -1.15 -8.39
C LEU A 243 17.21 -2.52 -7.80
N SER A 244 16.29 -3.49 -7.82
CA SER A 244 16.57 -4.85 -7.35
C SER A 244 17.64 -5.51 -8.21
N GLY A 245 17.59 -5.33 -9.53
CA GLY A 245 18.63 -5.79 -10.46
C GLY A 245 20.01 -5.23 -10.11
N LEU A 246 20.12 -3.93 -9.83
CA LEU A 246 21.38 -3.31 -9.40
C LEU A 246 21.90 -3.89 -8.08
N VAL A 247 21.01 -4.12 -7.10
CA VAL A 247 21.37 -4.76 -5.82
C VAL A 247 21.86 -6.20 -6.04
N VAL A 248 21.18 -6.98 -6.89
CA VAL A 248 21.58 -8.37 -7.20
C VAL A 248 22.93 -8.39 -7.93
N LEU A 249 23.15 -7.49 -8.90
CA LEU A 249 24.43 -7.34 -9.59
C LEU A 249 25.56 -7.01 -8.61
N PHE A 250 25.32 -6.06 -7.70
CA PHE A 250 26.27 -5.72 -6.65
C PHE A 250 26.55 -6.91 -5.71
N LEU A 251 25.53 -7.68 -5.32
CA LEU A 251 25.69 -8.88 -4.50
C LEU A 251 26.51 -9.96 -5.23
N ALA A 252 26.25 -10.19 -6.51
CA ALA A 252 26.98 -11.16 -7.32
C ALA A 252 28.46 -10.77 -7.45
N TRP A 253 28.75 -9.47 -7.70
CA TRP A 253 30.10 -8.93 -7.74
C TRP A 253 30.81 -9.04 -6.40
N ARG A 254 30.19 -8.54 -5.31
CA ARG A 254 30.76 -8.55 -3.96
C ARG A 254 31.06 -9.95 -3.44
N ARG A 255 30.22 -10.93 -3.81
CA ARG A 255 30.37 -12.34 -3.41
C ARG A 255 31.20 -13.16 -4.41
N ARG A 256 31.64 -12.56 -5.53
CA ARG A 256 32.33 -13.24 -6.65
C ARG A 256 31.60 -14.50 -7.12
N ARG A 257 30.27 -14.48 -7.13
CA ARG A 257 29.41 -15.64 -7.44
C ARG A 257 28.30 -15.24 -8.39
N TRP A 258 28.53 -15.45 -9.69
CA TRP A 258 27.54 -15.15 -10.75
C TRP A 258 26.23 -15.93 -10.59
N MET A 259 26.25 -17.10 -9.94
CA MET A 259 25.06 -17.91 -9.64
C MET A 259 23.98 -17.14 -8.86
N VAL A 260 24.35 -16.09 -8.12
CA VAL A 260 23.40 -15.19 -7.46
C VAL A 260 22.42 -14.55 -8.46
N LEU A 261 22.87 -14.26 -9.69
CA LEU A 261 22.02 -13.72 -10.75
C LEU A 261 20.96 -14.74 -11.19
N VAL A 262 21.36 -16.00 -11.36
CA VAL A 262 20.45 -17.10 -11.74
C VAL A 262 19.46 -17.38 -10.62
N GLU A 263 19.93 -17.46 -9.38
CA GLU A 263 19.08 -17.67 -8.20
C GLU A 263 18.05 -16.55 -8.07
N ALA A 264 18.45 -15.29 -8.23
CA ALA A 264 17.52 -14.16 -8.18
C ALA A 264 16.53 -14.17 -9.36
N ALA A 265 17.01 -14.41 -10.59
CA ALA A 265 16.15 -14.47 -11.77
C ALA A 265 15.09 -15.58 -11.64
N LEU A 266 15.48 -16.75 -11.13
CA LEU A 266 14.56 -17.87 -10.94
C LEU A 266 13.65 -17.64 -9.73
N PHE A 267 14.22 -17.48 -8.54
CA PHE A 267 13.46 -17.52 -7.29
C PHE A 267 12.81 -16.19 -6.92
N ALA A 268 13.25 -15.04 -7.46
CA ALA A 268 12.52 -13.77 -7.33
C ALA A 268 11.71 -13.46 -8.59
N GLY A 269 12.23 -13.75 -9.79
CA GLY A 269 11.52 -13.47 -11.04
C GLY A 269 10.24 -14.30 -11.20
N VAL A 270 10.26 -15.60 -10.90
CA VAL A 270 9.07 -16.45 -11.04
C VAL A 270 7.91 -15.99 -10.15
N PRO A 271 8.07 -15.74 -8.84
CA PRO A 271 6.97 -15.23 -8.02
C PRO A 271 6.47 -13.84 -8.47
N ALA A 272 7.38 -12.94 -8.89
CA ALA A 272 6.99 -11.62 -9.37
C ALA A 272 6.10 -11.73 -10.63
N LEU A 273 6.50 -12.57 -11.59
CA LEU A 273 5.73 -12.84 -12.81
C LEU A 273 4.42 -13.58 -12.53
N ALA A 274 4.42 -14.53 -11.59
CA ALA A 274 3.20 -15.25 -11.22
C ALA A 274 2.16 -14.31 -10.60
N ILE A 275 2.58 -13.34 -9.79
CA ILE A 275 1.68 -12.38 -9.14
C ILE A 275 1.22 -11.30 -10.12
N ALA A 276 2.14 -10.71 -10.87
CA ALA A 276 1.83 -9.50 -11.65
C ALA A 276 1.68 -9.75 -13.16
N GLY A 277 2.39 -10.76 -13.69
CA GLY A 277 2.56 -10.97 -15.13
C GLY A 277 1.26 -11.23 -15.89
N TRP A 278 0.29 -11.91 -15.28
CA TRP A 278 -1.02 -12.15 -15.92
C TRP A 278 -1.78 -10.86 -16.21
N TRP A 279 -1.65 -9.85 -15.34
CA TRP A 279 -2.35 -8.58 -15.52
C TRP A 279 -1.68 -7.73 -16.61
N PHE A 280 -0.34 -7.70 -16.64
CA PHE A 280 0.41 -7.05 -17.72
C PHE A 280 0.27 -7.74 -19.08
N TRP A 281 0.02 -9.06 -19.10
CA TRP A 281 -0.25 -9.76 -20.35
C TRP A 281 -1.64 -9.44 -20.91
N ARG A 282 -2.61 -9.22 -20.02
CA ARG A 282 -4.00 -8.92 -20.39
C ARG A 282 -4.18 -7.50 -20.96
N ASN A 283 -3.49 -6.51 -20.40
CA ASN A 283 -3.69 -5.08 -20.70
C ASN A 283 -2.56 -4.53 -21.56
#